data_AF-A0A444MK78-F1
#
_entry.id   AF-A0A444MK78-F1
#
_cell.length_a   1.000
_cell.length_b   1.000
_cell.length_c   1.000
_cell.angle_alpha   90.00
_cell.angle_beta   90.00
_cell.angle_gamma   90.00
#
_symmetry.space_group_name_H-M   'P 1'
#
loop_
_entity.id
_entity.type
_entity.pdbx_description
1 polymer ?
#
loop_
_entity_poly.entity_id
_entity_poly.type
_entity_poly.pdbx_seq_one_letter_code
_entity_poly.pdbx_strand_id
1 'polypeptide(L)' 'MKKKFYIALVVTVLAVIVFILTNFTPYFRGNKMADFMQGFSGGLAAGALIATLSWGVQWKREKDAQASVQ' A
#
# COMPACT_ATOMS: atom_id res chain seq x y z
N MET A 1 -19.34 -3.50 -2.49
CA MET A 1 -18.11 -2.97 -1.84
C MET A 1 -16.95 -3.98 -1.80
N LYS A 2 -17.16 -5.26 -1.42
CA LYS A 2 -16.08 -6.26 -1.29
C LYS A 2 -15.24 -6.51 -2.56
N LYS A 3 -15.83 -6.56 -3.76
CA LYS A 3 -15.09 -6.77 -5.03
C LYS A 3 -14.02 -5.70 -5.32
N LYS A 4 -14.31 -4.42 -5.04
CA LYS A 4 -13.36 -3.32 -5.25
C LYS A 4 -12.16 -3.41 -4.29
N PHE A 5 -12.40 -3.86 -3.06
CA PHE A 5 -11.35 -4.11 -2.07
C PHE A 5 -10.42 -5.24 -2.51
N TYR A 6 -10.96 -6.37 -3.00
CA TYR A 6 -10.14 -7.46 -3.51
C TYR A 6 -9.32 -7.07 -4.74
N ILE A 7 -9.88 -6.26 -5.65
CA ILE A 7 -9.14 -5.73 -6.81
C ILE A 7 -7.98 -4.85 -6.34
N ALA A 8 -8.24 -3.93 -5.40
CA ALA A 8 -7.20 -3.07 -4.84
C ALA A 8 -6.10 -3.91 -4.16
N LEU A 9 -6.47 -4.95 -3.40
CA LEU A 9 -5.52 -5.84 -2.74
C LEU A 9 -4.65 -6.60 -3.74
N VAL A 10 -5.24 -7.14 -4.81
CA VAL A 10 -4.49 -7.83 -5.88
C VAL A 10 -3.54 -6.87 -6.61
N VAL A 11 -3.99 -5.65 -6.91
CA VAL A 11 -3.14 -4.62 -7.53
C VAL A 11 -1.97 -4.25 -6.62
N THR A 12 -2.19 -4.13 -5.31
CA THR A 12 -1.11 -3.88 -4.34
C THR A 12 -0.11 -5.03 -4.30
N VAL A 13 -0.56 -6.29 -4.28
CA VAL A 13 0.33 -7.46 -4.29
C VAL A 13 1.17 -7.49 -5.57
N LEU A 14 0.56 -7.24 -6.73
CA LEU A 14 1.28 -7.17 -8.00
C LEU A 14 2.32 -6.03 -8.01
N ALA A 15 1.97 -4.86 -7.47
CA ALA A 15 2.91 -3.73 -7.37
C ALA A 15 4.11 -4.06 -6.46
N VAL A 16 3.90 -4.78 -5.35
CA VAL A 16 4.99 -5.23 -4.45
C VAL A 16 5.90 -6.25 -5.12
N ILE A 17 5.33 -7.21 -5.87
CA ILE A 17 6.13 -8.20 -6.61
C ILE A 17 7.03 -7.50 -7.63
N VAL A 18 6.45 -6.54 -8.38
CA VAL A 18 7.20 -5.77 -9.38
C VAL A 18 8.30 -4.92 -8.73
N PHE A 19 8.04 -4.32 -7.57
CA PHE A 19 9.04 -3.59 -6.79
C PHE A 19 10.23 -4.45 -6.40
N ILE A 20 9.98 -5.66 -5.90
CA ILE A 20 11.02 -6.59 -5.48
C ILE A 20 11.83 -7.02 -6.70
N LEU A 21 11.17 -7.36 -7.81
CA LEU A 21 11.85 -7.76 -9.04
C LEU A 21 12.71 -6.64 -9.62
N THR A 22 12.26 -5.39 -9.64
CA THR A 22 13.06 -4.27 -10.16
C THR A 22 14.21 -3.87 -9.23
N ASN A 23 14.06 -4.00 -7.89
CA ASN A 23 15.11 -3.66 -6.93
C ASN A 23 16.20 -4.72 -6.81
N PHE A 24 15.82 -6.00 -6.73
CA PHE A 24 16.72 -7.08 -6.35
C PHE A 24 17.30 -7.84 -7.55
N THR A 25 16.77 -7.61 -8.75
CA THR A 25 17.36 -8.19 -9.96
C THR A 25 18.41 -7.23 -10.52
N PRO A 26 19.71 -7.59 -10.49
CA PRO A 26 20.79 -6.71 -10.95
C PRO A 26 20.72 -6.37 -12.44
N TYR A 27 19.93 -7.13 -13.22
CA TYR A 27 19.63 -6.86 -14.63
C TYR A 27 19.00 -5.46 -14.87
N PHE A 28 18.30 -4.91 -13.88
CA PHE A 28 17.61 -3.62 -14.02
C PHE A 28 18.41 -2.43 -13.46
N ARG A 29 19.60 -2.66 -12.88
CA ARG A 29 20.46 -1.58 -12.36
C ARG A 29 20.93 -0.67 -13.50
N GLY A 30 20.60 0.61 -13.41
CA GLY A 30 20.97 1.64 -14.38
C GLY A 30 19.90 1.91 -15.45
N ASN A 31 18.74 1.23 -15.40
CA ASN A 31 17.65 1.46 -16.33
C ASN A 31 16.65 2.46 -15.71
N LYS A 32 16.44 3.64 -16.33
CA LYS A 32 15.60 4.72 -15.78
C LYS A 32 14.16 4.28 -15.43
N MET A 33 13.64 3.28 -16.11
CA MET A 33 12.33 2.68 -15.81
C MET A 33 12.31 1.95 -14.46
N ALA A 34 13.40 1.29 -14.09
CA ALA A 34 13.50 0.53 -12.84
C ALA A 34 13.52 1.47 -11.63
N ASP A 35 14.26 2.57 -11.70
CA ASP A 35 14.30 3.60 -10.65
C ASP A 35 12.92 4.26 -10.46
N PHE A 36 12.20 4.53 -11.56
CA PHE A 36 10.83 5.03 -11.50
C PHE A 36 9.87 4.02 -10.86
N MET A 37 9.93 2.75 -11.28
CA MET A 37 9.11 1.69 -10.69
C MET A 37 9.42 1.48 -9.23
N GLN A 38 10.68 1.61 -8.81
CA GLN A 38 11.13 1.56 -7.43
C GLN A 38 10.51 2.71 -6.61
N GLY A 39 10.61 3.96 -7.08
CA GLY A 39 9.98 5.10 -6.42
C GLY A 39 8.45 5.00 -6.35
N PHE A 40 7.81 4.58 -7.44
CA PHE A 40 6.35 4.49 -7.56
C PHE A 40 5.75 3.44 -6.61
N SER A 41 6.34 2.25 -6.56
CA SER A 41 5.86 1.17 -5.70
C SER A 41 6.23 1.36 -4.23
N GLY A 42 7.38 2.00 -3.94
CA GLY A 42 7.69 2.51 -2.60
C GLY A 42 6.65 3.54 -2.12
N GLY A 43 6.28 4.49 -2.98
CA GLY A 43 5.24 5.48 -2.71
C GLY A 43 3.85 4.87 -2.50
N LEU A 44 3.48 3.85 -3.30
CA LEU A 44 2.24 3.09 -3.13
C LEU A 44 2.22 2.32 -1.80
N ALA A 45 3.31 1.65 -1.44
CA ALA A 45 3.41 0.93 -0.17
C ALA A 45 3.31 1.87 1.03
N ALA A 46 4.01 3.02 1.00
CA ALA A 46 3.91 4.03 2.04
C ALA A 46 2.50 4.64 2.12
N GLY A 47 1.88 4.96 0.99
CA GLY A 47 0.51 5.46 0.93
C GLY A 47 -0.51 4.46 1.46
N ALA A 48 -0.34 3.17 1.14
CA ALA A 48 -1.19 2.10 1.67
C ALA A 48 -1.01 1.93 3.19
N LEU A 49 0.21 2.08 3.70
CA LEU A 49 0.49 2.05 5.14
C LEU A 49 -0.18 3.21 5.87
N ILE A 50 -0.05 4.43 5.34
CA ILE A 50 -0.71 5.63 5.89
C ILE A 50 -2.22 5.47 5.86
N ALA A 51 -2.80 5.01 4.74
CA ALA A 51 -4.23 4.77 4.64
C ALA A 51 -4.72 3.74 5.66
N THR A 52 -3.95 2.67 5.89
CA THR A 52 -4.27 1.64 6.89
C THR A 52 -4.20 2.20 8.31
N LEU A 53 -3.19 3.02 8.62
CA LEU A 53 -3.07 3.69 9.92
C LEU A 53 -4.19 4.70 10.15
N SER A 54 -4.51 5.54 9.17
CA SER A 54 -5.61 6.50 9.23
C SER A 54 -6.96 5.80 9.43
N TRP A 55 -7.20 4.70 8.70
CA TRP A 55 -8.39 3.89 8.88
C TRP A 55 -8.43 3.26 10.28
N GLY A 56 -7.32 2.70 10.76
CA GLY A 56 -7.22 2.12 12.10
C GLY A 56 -7.47 3.13 13.22
N VAL A 57 -6.93 4.35 13.10
CA VAL A 57 -7.16 5.46 14.04
C VAL A 57 -8.62 5.91 14.01
N GLN A 58 -9.20 6.04 12.82
CA GLN A 58 -10.61 6.40 12.68
C GLN A 58 -11.52 5.31 13.30
N TRP A 59 -11.20 4.04 13.07
CA TRP A 59 -11.97 2.92 13.62
C TRP A 59 -11.85 2.83 15.15
N LYS A 60 -10.69 3.19 15.70
CA LYS A 60 -10.51 3.34 17.15
C LYS A 60 -11.34 4.50 17.71
N ARG A 61 -11.33 5.66 17.05
CA ARG A 61 -12.18 6.81 17.42
C ARG A 61 -13.67 6.49 17.37
N GLU A 62 -14.12 5.74 16.37
CA GLU A 62 -15.52 5.31 16.26
C GLU A 62 -15.91 4.35 17.40
N LYS A 63 -15.01 3.45 17.82
CA LYS A 63 -15.22 2.59 18.99
C LYS A 63 -15.24 3.37 20.31
N ASP A 64 -14.31 4.31 20.48
CA ASP A 64 -14.25 5.15 21.68
C ASP A 64 -15.48 6.08 21.77
N ALA A 65 -15.96 6.61 20.64
CA ALA A 65 -17.17 7.44 20.58
C ALA A 65 -18.46 6.63 20.82
N GLN A 66 -18.52 5.35 20.44
CA GLN A 66 -19.64 4.48 20.79
C GLN A 66 -19.60 4.07 22.27
N ALA A 67 -18.42 3.88 22.85
CA ALA A 67 -18.24 3.55 24.26
C ALA A 67 -18.55 4.72 25.20
N SER A 68 -18.44 5.98 24.76
CA SER A 68 -18.79 7.16 25.57
C SER A 68 -20.28 7.54 25.52
N VAL A 69 -21.08 6.86 24.70
CA VAL A 69 -22.53 7.13 24.52
C VAL A 69 -23.39 6.05 25.22
N GLN A 70 -22.77 4.99 25.76
CA GLN A 70 -23.39 4.03 26.69
C GLN A 70 -23.18 4.47 28.14
#